data_AF-K9LI03-F1
#
_entry.id   AF-K9LI03-F1
#
_cell.length_a   1.000
_cell.length_b   1.000
_cell.length_c   1.000
_cell.angle_alpha   90.00
_cell.angle_beta   90.00
_cell.angle_gamma   90.00
#
_symmetry.space_group_name_H-M   'P 1'
#
loop_
_entity.id
_entity.type
_entity.pdbx_description
1 polymer ?
#
loop_
_entity_poly.entity_id
_entity_poly.type
_entity_poly.pdbx_seq_one_letter_code
_entity_poly.pdbx_strand_id
1 'polypeptide(L)'
;MTTKMAEDKEKTKFLGTEDGGKLEDSNKKHDTTDYRTRWRNFAIVMMILNMLLLIIALTVVIVWQNDREDREVVPHPTALCLPCQDLSLHTDDDLLNLQTFSETTDSDGERVCCADTQEQLQQLVDLFVTRKYREDRARSPQYEINCAQSVRYEDEKKHFAARVVNVKREDTLKQKDNVLWDYNDAHSFINNGITYFPNTGRFNVSKKGFYYIYSQVTFQMNKTMDQEDARSMYMSLSHFIYHQRANMKNHPPEKLLESSQSKCELQSDLKTSNSTSYIGAVFYLEKGTEVMVRVTDFDRLTDSCYSNYIGLHMI
;
A
#
# COMPACT_ATOMS: atom_id res chain seq x y z
N MET A 1 -16.21 34.80 44.62
CA MET A 1 -16.80 34.55 43.28
C MET A 1 -16.50 33.09 42.93
N THR A 2 -17.22 32.09 43.46
CA THR A 2 -18.47 31.47 42.93
C THR A 2 -18.39 31.22 41.43
N THR A 3 -18.45 29.99 40.90
CA THR A 3 -19.56 29.03 41.04
C THR A 3 -19.15 27.56 40.78
N LYS A 4 -19.84 26.65 41.47
CA LYS A 4 -19.99 25.21 41.15
C LYS A 4 -21.04 25.06 40.04
N MET A 5 -20.87 24.11 39.12
CA MET A 5 -21.94 23.64 38.24
C MET A 5 -22.36 22.22 38.67
N ALA A 6 -23.66 22.11 38.89
CA ALA A 6 -24.39 20.90 39.24
C ALA A 6 -24.95 20.25 37.97
N GLU A 7 -25.02 18.92 38.01
CA GLU A 7 -25.54 18.02 37.00
C GLU A 7 -27.05 17.84 37.25
N ASP A 8 -27.86 18.19 36.24
CA ASP A 8 -29.32 18.23 36.36
C ASP A 8 -29.97 17.02 35.66
N LYS A 9 -30.93 16.41 36.36
CA LYS A 9 -31.66 15.19 35.97
C LYS A 9 -32.92 15.56 35.20
N GLU A 10 -33.07 15.05 33.97
CA GLU A 10 -34.31 15.19 33.22
C GLU A 10 -35.32 14.08 33.60
N LYS A 11 -36.40 14.48 34.28
CA LYS A 11 -37.61 13.71 34.49
C LYS A 11 -38.67 14.19 33.49
N THR A 12 -39.13 13.31 32.62
CA THR A 12 -40.33 13.58 31.80
C THR A 12 -41.52 12.82 32.37
N LYS A 13 -42.49 13.60 32.85
CA LYS A 13 -43.80 13.18 33.37
C LYS A 13 -44.81 13.53 32.26
N PHE A 14 -45.59 12.56 31.78
CA PHE A 14 -46.82 12.86 31.04
C PHE A 14 -47.97 12.04 31.61
N LEU A 15 -49.02 12.78 31.96
CA LEU A 15 -50.32 12.36 32.49
C LEU A 15 -51.35 12.46 31.36
N GLY A 16 -52.35 11.58 31.38
CA GLY A 16 -53.53 11.60 30.50
C GLY A 16 -54.34 10.33 30.72
N THR A 17 -55.08 10.21 31.84
CA THR A 17 -56.54 10.42 32.02
C THR A 17 -57.43 9.41 31.31
N GLU A 18 -58.31 8.83 32.14
CA GLU A 18 -59.35 7.84 31.89
C GLU A 18 -60.41 8.30 30.87
N ASP A 19 -61.03 7.35 30.16
CA ASP A 19 -62.49 7.26 30.13
C ASP A 19 -62.98 5.89 29.62
N GLY A 20 -64.04 5.39 30.26
CA GLY A 20 -64.63 4.08 29.98
C GLY A 20 -65.66 4.10 28.85
N GLY A 21 -65.87 2.94 28.22
CA GLY A 21 -66.89 2.76 27.19
C GLY A 21 -67.07 1.32 26.73
N LYS A 22 -68.07 0.65 27.33
CA LYS A 22 -68.99 -0.40 26.82
C LYS A 22 -68.56 -1.34 25.67
N LEU A 23 -68.66 -2.64 26.01
CA LEU A 23 -69.30 -3.76 25.28
C LEU A 23 -69.60 -3.57 23.78
N GLU A 24 -68.96 -4.40 22.95
CA GLU A 24 -69.64 -5.09 21.85
C GLU A 24 -68.99 -6.44 21.57
N ASP A 25 -69.76 -7.49 21.87
CA ASP A 25 -69.50 -8.89 21.57
C ASP A 25 -69.60 -9.10 20.05
N SER A 26 -68.50 -9.43 19.38
CA SER A 26 -68.53 -9.87 17.98
C SER A 26 -67.43 -10.90 17.70
N ASN A 27 -67.73 -12.13 18.09
CA ASN A 27 -67.66 -13.32 17.22
C ASN A 27 -66.50 -13.33 16.19
N LYS A 28 -65.27 -13.64 16.64
CA LYS A 28 -64.12 -13.85 15.77
C LYS A 28 -63.68 -15.31 15.76
N LYS A 29 -64.45 -16.12 15.03
CA LYS A 29 -64.07 -17.48 14.62
C LYS A 29 -63.35 -17.40 13.27
N HIS A 30 -62.15 -16.86 13.27
CA HIS A 30 -61.18 -16.73 12.16
C HIS A 30 -59.82 -16.60 12.87
N ASP A 31 -58.76 -17.38 12.68
CA ASP A 31 -58.32 -18.15 11.53
C ASP A 31 -57.18 -19.08 12.02
N THR A 32 -57.51 -20.23 12.60
CA THR A 32 -56.49 -21.17 13.12
C THR A 32 -55.81 -21.96 11.99
N THR A 33 -56.29 -21.83 10.77
CA THR A 33 -55.79 -22.45 9.54
C THR A 33 -54.59 -21.73 8.94
N ASP A 34 -54.49 -20.41 9.06
CA ASP A 34 -53.37 -19.64 8.48
C ASP A 34 -52.04 -19.85 9.25
N TYR A 35 -52.11 -19.98 10.59
CA TYR A 35 -50.93 -20.25 11.42
C TYR A 35 -50.25 -21.57 11.02
N ARG A 36 -51.02 -22.64 10.81
CA ARG A 36 -50.48 -23.96 10.46
C ARG A 36 -49.75 -23.97 9.12
N THR A 37 -50.20 -23.16 8.17
CA THR A 37 -49.59 -23.05 6.83
C THR A 37 -48.26 -22.29 6.88
N ARG A 38 -48.18 -21.22 7.68
CA ARG A 38 -46.94 -20.46 7.89
C ARG A 38 -45.84 -21.28 8.56
N TRP A 39 -46.19 -22.09 9.56
CA TRP A 39 -45.24 -22.99 10.23
C TRP A 39 -44.72 -24.10 9.31
N ARG A 40 -45.58 -24.64 8.44
CA ARG A 40 -45.14 -25.63 7.44
C ARG A 40 -44.14 -25.03 6.46
N ASN A 41 -44.39 -23.81 5.98
CA ASN A 41 -43.47 -23.13 5.07
C ASN A 41 -42.15 -22.77 5.77
N PHE A 42 -42.20 -22.33 7.03
CA PHE A 42 -40.98 -22.05 7.81
C PHE A 42 -40.13 -23.31 8.04
N ALA A 43 -40.76 -24.44 8.36
CA ALA A 43 -40.06 -25.72 8.51
C ALA A 43 -39.39 -26.18 7.21
N ILE A 44 -40.05 -25.98 6.05
CA ILE A 44 -39.49 -26.30 4.74
C ILE A 44 -38.27 -25.42 4.45
N VAL A 45 -38.36 -24.10 4.67
CA VAL A 45 -37.23 -23.18 4.45
C VAL A 45 -36.05 -23.53 5.34
N MET A 46 -36.29 -23.84 6.62
CA MET A 46 -35.23 -24.27 7.54
C MET A 46 -34.58 -25.59 7.11
N MET A 47 -35.34 -26.55 6.57
CA MET A 47 -34.74 -27.79 6.04
C MET A 47 -33.88 -27.54 4.80
N ILE A 48 -34.32 -26.67 3.87
CA ILE A 48 -33.52 -26.30 2.69
C ILE A 48 -32.21 -25.62 3.10
N LEU A 49 -32.27 -24.72 4.08
CA LEU A 49 -31.10 -23.96 4.55
C LEU A 49 -30.07 -24.87 5.24
N ASN A 50 -30.52 -25.85 6.02
CA ASN A 50 -29.65 -26.88 6.61
C ASN A 50 -29.03 -27.80 5.53
N MET A 51 -29.80 -28.20 4.51
CA MET A 51 -29.28 -28.97 3.38
C MET A 51 -28.18 -28.21 2.62
N LEU A 52 -28.37 -26.91 2.37
CA LEU A 52 -27.36 -26.07 1.71
C LEU A 52 -26.07 -25.96 2.53
N LEU A 53 -26.17 -25.78 3.85
CA LEU A 53 -25.00 -25.74 4.73
C LEU A 53 -24.21 -27.06 4.70
N LEU A 54 -24.90 -28.19 4.66
CA LEU A 54 -24.29 -29.51 4.62
C LEU A 54 -23.54 -29.74 3.29
N ILE A 55 -24.12 -29.28 2.17
CA ILE A 55 -23.46 -29.31 0.85
C ILE A 55 -22.18 -28.48 0.86
N ILE A 56 -22.22 -27.25 1.39
CA ILE A 56 -21.04 -26.38 1.47
C ILE A 56 -19.94 -27.04 2.30
N ALA A 57 -20.28 -27.60 3.48
CA ALA A 57 -19.32 -28.28 4.33
C ALA A 57 -18.65 -29.48 3.61
N LEU A 58 -19.43 -30.29 2.88
CA LEU A 58 -18.89 -31.39 2.08
C LEU A 58 -17.97 -30.91 0.96
N THR A 59 -18.31 -29.83 0.26
CA THR A 59 -17.44 -29.29 -0.80
C THR A 59 -16.10 -28.81 -0.25
N VAL A 60 -16.08 -28.16 0.93
CA VAL A 60 -14.84 -27.72 1.57
C VAL A 60 -13.97 -28.92 1.96
N VAL A 61 -14.58 -29.98 2.52
CA VAL A 61 -13.85 -31.21 2.87
C VAL A 61 -13.26 -31.89 1.64
N ILE A 62 -14.02 -31.98 0.54
CA ILE A 62 -13.54 -32.57 -0.72
C ILE A 62 -12.38 -31.76 -1.29
N VAL A 63 -12.49 -30.43 -1.35
CA VAL A 63 -11.41 -29.56 -1.84
C VAL A 63 -10.17 -29.71 -0.96
N TRP A 64 -10.33 -29.77 0.35
CA TRP A 64 -9.22 -29.92 1.28
C TRP A 64 -8.57 -31.31 1.23
N GLN A 65 -9.34 -32.36 0.99
CA GLN A 65 -8.79 -33.70 0.74
C GLN A 65 -8.07 -33.79 -0.61
N ASN A 66 -8.62 -33.17 -1.65
CA ASN A 66 -7.99 -33.16 -2.98
C ASN A 66 -6.66 -32.39 -2.98
N ASP A 67 -6.60 -31.24 -2.30
CA ASP A 67 -5.35 -30.47 -2.12
C ASP A 67 -4.27 -31.25 -1.34
N ARG A 68 -4.67 -32.27 -0.56
CA ARG A 68 -3.75 -33.11 0.20
C ARG A 68 -3.17 -34.26 -0.61
N GLU A 69 -3.89 -34.79 -1.61
CA GLU A 69 -3.42 -35.89 -2.46
C GLU A 69 -2.48 -35.42 -3.58
N ASP A 70 -2.60 -34.17 -4.05
CA ASP A 70 -1.72 -33.61 -5.10
C ASP A 70 -0.32 -33.19 -4.60
N ARG A 71 -0.02 -33.37 -3.30
CA ARG A 71 1.37 -33.30 -2.82
C ARG A 71 2.07 -34.61 -3.11
N GLU A 72 2.39 -34.84 -4.39
CA GLU A 72 3.50 -35.71 -4.74
C GLU A 72 4.72 -35.23 -3.94
N VAL A 73 5.17 -36.06 -3.02
CA VAL A 73 6.41 -35.86 -2.27
C VAL A 73 7.51 -35.95 -3.32
N VAL A 74 7.85 -34.81 -3.93
CA VAL A 74 9.05 -34.67 -4.73
C VAL A 74 10.19 -35.14 -3.83
N PRO A 75 10.90 -36.22 -4.18
CA PRO A 75 11.99 -36.72 -3.35
C PRO A 75 12.94 -35.55 -3.15
N HIS A 76 13.07 -35.10 -1.90
CA HIS A 76 13.91 -33.97 -1.58
C HIS A 76 15.31 -34.31 -2.08
N PRO A 77 15.87 -33.58 -3.06
CA PRO A 77 17.25 -33.81 -3.45
C PRO A 77 18.07 -33.59 -2.18
N THR A 78 18.78 -34.63 -1.75
CA THR A 78 19.53 -34.67 -0.49
C THR A 78 20.65 -33.64 -0.44
N ALA A 79 21.01 -33.07 -1.59
CA ALA A 79 21.85 -31.89 -1.71
C ALA A 79 21.50 -31.15 -3.02
N LEU A 80 21.52 -29.81 -2.98
CA LEU A 80 21.52 -28.97 -4.18
C LEU A 80 22.93 -28.43 -4.39
N CYS A 81 23.50 -28.69 -5.56
CA CYS A 81 24.85 -28.25 -5.92
C CYS A 81 24.77 -27.25 -7.07
N LEU A 82 25.53 -26.16 -6.96
CA LEU A 82 25.69 -25.16 -8.01
C LEU A 82 27.18 -24.91 -8.26
N PRO A 83 27.61 -24.52 -9.47
CA PRO A 83 29.00 -24.13 -9.71
C PRO A 83 29.43 -23.02 -8.74
N CYS A 84 30.54 -23.20 -8.01
CA CYS A 84 31.02 -22.19 -7.07
C CYS A 84 31.37 -20.87 -7.77
N GLN A 85 31.73 -20.96 -9.05
CA GLN A 85 31.98 -19.80 -9.92
C GLN A 85 30.74 -18.96 -10.16
N ASP A 86 29.53 -19.51 -9.98
CA ASP A 86 28.23 -18.83 -10.07
C ASP A 86 27.75 -18.28 -8.72
N LEU A 87 28.55 -18.40 -7.66
CA LEU A 87 28.22 -17.88 -6.32
C LEU A 87 29.14 -16.72 -5.89
N SER A 88 30.42 -16.73 -6.29
CA SER A 88 31.40 -15.68 -5.93
C SER A 88 31.36 -14.49 -6.91
N LEU A 89 31.11 -13.27 -6.41
CA LEU A 89 31.09 -12.05 -7.19
C LEU A 89 32.40 -11.25 -7.11
N HIS A 90 33.15 -11.36 -6.00
CA HIS A 90 34.47 -10.74 -5.83
C HIS A 90 35.42 -11.59 -4.98
N THR A 91 36.73 -11.43 -5.23
CA THR A 91 37.79 -12.26 -4.66
C THR A 91 37.98 -12.14 -3.15
N ASP A 92 37.48 -11.09 -2.49
CA ASP A 92 37.87 -10.79 -1.11
C ASP A 92 36.71 -10.80 -0.09
N ASP A 93 35.49 -10.35 -0.45
CA ASP A 93 34.35 -10.28 0.49
C ASP A 93 33.48 -11.56 0.54
N ASP A 94 33.50 -12.39 -0.51
CA ASP A 94 32.63 -13.56 -0.62
C ASP A 94 33.26 -14.87 -0.09
N LEU A 95 34.56 -14.87 0.19
CA LEU A 95 35.31 -16.04 0.69
C LEU A 95 34.81 -16.54 2.04
N LEU A 96 34.32 -15.64 2.91
CA LEU A 96 33.74 -16.03 4.20
C LEU A 96 32.37 -16.69 4.05
N ASN A 97 31.58 -16.32 3.04
CA ASN A 97 30.25 -16.88 2.80
C ASN A 97 30.33 -18.26 2.15
N LEU A 98 31.43 -18.56 1.46
CA LEU A 98 31.69 -19.86 0.81
C LEU A 98 32.18 -20.94 1.77
N GLN A 99 32.72 -20.59 2.95
CA GLN A 99 33.15 -21.57 3.96
C GLN A 99 32.01 -22.43 4.51
N THR A 100 30.76 -22.00 4.33
CA THR A 100 29.58 -22.69 4.84
C THR A 100 29.11 -23.84 3.95
N PHE A 101 29.63 -23.96 2.72
CA PHE A 101 29.20 -24.98 1.74
C PHE A 101 30.25 -26.08 1.57
N SER A 102 29.82 -27.29 1.24
CA SER A 102 30.73 -28.37 0.88
C SER A 102 31.19 -28.18 -0.58
N GLU A 103 32.49 -27.99 -0.76
CA GLU A 103 33.11 -27.88 -2.10
C GLU A 103 33.42 -29.30 -2.61
N THR A 104 32.83 -29.68 -3.73
CA THR A 104 33.12 -30.92 -4.44
C THR A 104 33.45 -30.63 -5.91
N THR A 105 33.90 -31.64 -6.63
CA THR A 105 34.23 -31.50 -8.06
C THR A 105 33.26 -32.34 -8.86
N ASP A 106 32.60 -31.72 -9.84
CA ASP A 106 31.71 -32.43 -10.76
C ASP A 106 32.51 -33.32 -11.72
N SER A 107 31.82 -34.23 -12.38
CA SER A 107 32.29 -35.10 -13.46
C SER A 107 33.05 -34.37 -14.59
N ASP A 108 32.76 -33.08 -14.81
CA ASP A 108 33.45 -32.22 -15.79
C ASP A 108 34.70 -31.51 -15.22
N GLY A 109 35.08 -31.76 -13.95
CA GLY A 109 36.24 -31.16 -13.31
C GLY A 109 36.01 -29.75 -12.73
N GLU A 110 34.77 -29.26 -12.75
CA GLU A 110 34.40 -27.95 -12.21
C GLU A 110 34.13 -27.99 -10.71
N ARG A 111 34.49 -26.91 -10.00
CA ARG A 111 34.25 -26.76 -8.55
C ARG A 111 32.79 -26.42 -8.30
N VAL A 112 32.06 -27.31 -7.64
CA VAL A 112 30.65 -27.15 -7.28
C VAL A 112 30.49 -27.02 -5.76
N CYS A 113 29.59 -26.13 -5.36
CA CYS A 113 29.27 -25.80 -3.98
C CYS A 113 27.91 -26.41 -3.66
N CYS A 114 27.88 -27.34 -2.71
CA CYS A 114 26.69 -28.08 -2.34
C CYS A 114 26.14 -27.60 -1.00
N ALA A 115 24.82 -27.55 -0.93
CA ALA A 115 24.08 -27.36 0.30
C ALA A 115 23.52 -28.71 0.77
N ASP A 116 24.02 -29.20 1.90
CA ASP A 116 23.65 -30.48 2.50
C ASP A 116 22.58 -30.32 3.60
N THR A 117 22.38 -29.09 4.08
CA THR A 117 21.34 -28.74 5.06
C THR A 117 20.34 -27.73 4.50
N GLN A 118 19.14 -27.67 5.09
CA GLN A 118 18.11 -26.70 4.70
C GLN A 118 18.57 -25.25 4.89
N GLU A 119 19.38 -24.97 5.92
CA GLU A 119 19.93 -23.63 6.17
C GLU A 119 20.96 -23.25 5.10
N GLN A 120 21.85 -24.18 4.74
CA GLN A 120 22.78 -23.99 3.63
C GLN A 120 22.02 -23.78 2.32
N LEU A 121 20.94 -24.52 2.08
CA LEU A 121 20.16 -24.39 0.85
C LEU A 121 19.55 -22.99 0.71
N GLN A 122 19.00 -22.45 1.80
CA GLN A 122 18.43 -21.11 1.80
C GLN A 122 19.50 -20.05 1.50
N GLN A 123 20.68 -20.17 2.10
CA GLN A 123 21.81 -19.27 1.83
C GLN A 123 22.33 -19.39 0.40
N LEU A 124 22.41 -20.61 -0.13
CA LEU A 124 22.84 -20.90 -1.50
C LEU A 124 21.91 -20.24 -2.52
N VAL A 125 20.59 -20.36 -2.31
CA VAL A 125 19.57 -19.74 -3.18
C VAL A 125 19.64 -18.20 -3.09
N ASP A 126 19.80 -17.64 -1.89
CA ASP A 126 19.90 -16.19 -1.70
C ASP A 126 21.11 -15.58 -2.42
N LEU A 127 22.27 -16.23 -2.32
CA LEU A 127 23.49 -15.85 -3.02
C LEU A 127 23.31 -15.94 -4.54
N PHE A 128 22.75 -17.04 -5.03
CA PHE A 128 22.51 -17.25 -6.46
C PHE A 128 21.56 -16.21 -7.05
N VAL A 129 20.42 -15.96 -6.40
CA VAL A 129 19.43 -14.97 -6.87
C VAL A 129 20.00 -13.56 -6.82
N THR A 130 20.68 -13.18 -5.73
CA THR A 130 21.31 -11.86 -5.57
C THR A 130 22.34 -11.61 -6.67
N ARG A 131 23.17 -12.61 -6.97
CA ARG A 131 24.11 -12.52 -8.07
C ARG A 131 23.41 -12.37 -9.40
N LYS A 132 22.46 -13.26 -9.70
CA LYS A 132 21.78 -13.27 -10.99
C LYS A 132 21.11 -11.93 -11.27
N TYR A 133 20.49 -11.34 -10.23
CA TYR A 133 19.94 -9.98 -10.28
C TYR A 133 20.99 -8.91 -10.59
N ARG A 134 22.18 -8.97 -9.98
CA ARG A 134 23.29 -8.03 -10.24
C ARG A 134 23.91 -8.24 -11.62
N GLU A 135 24.09 -9.48 -12.06
CA GLU A 135 24.58 -9.81 -13.40
C GLU A 135 23.59 -9.38 -14.47
N ASP A 136 22.29 -9.58 -14.30
CA ASP A 136 21.28 -9.11 -15.24
C ASP A 136 21.25 -7.57 -15.28
N ARG A 137 21.57 -6.91 -14.17
CA ARG A 137 21.78 -5.46 -14.11
C ARG A 137 23.08 -5.01 -14.81
N ALA A 138 24.17 -5.79 -14.71
CA ALA A 138 25.49 -5.46 -15.28
C ALA A 138 25.64 -5.86 -16.77
N ARG A 139 25.02 -6.97 -17.19
CA ARG A 139 24.92 -7.47 -18.58
C ARG A 139 23.92 -6.69 -19.42
N SER A 140 23.41 -5.57 -18.92
CA SER A 140 22.71 -4.58 -19.72
C SER A 140 23.58 -3.33 -19.90
N PRO A 141 24.74 -3.38 -20.59
CA PRO A 141 25.60 -2.21 -20.79
C PRO A 141 25.06 -1.27 -21.89
N GLN A 142 23.87 -1.56 -22.42
CA GLN A 142 23.09 -0.69 -23.31
C GLN A 142 21.80 -0.18 -22.66
N TYR A 143 21.70 -0.24 -21.33
CA TYR A 143 20.81 0.63 -20.58
C TYR A 143 21.61 1.82 -20.03
N GLU A 144 22.31 2.54 -20.92
CA GLU A 144 22.24 4.00 -20.83
C GLU A 144 20.76 4.34 -21.04
N ILE A 145 19.99 4.40 -19.94
CA ILE A 145 18.67 5.00 -19.98
C ILE A 145 18.92 6.50 -20.17
N ASN A 146 19.16 6.88 -21.42
CA ASN A 146 18.78 8.19 -21.86
C ASN A 146 17.27 8.26 -21.62
N CYS A 147 16.89 8.96 -20.55
CA CYS A 147 15.51 9.21 -20.18
C CYS A 147 14.75 10.06 -21.21
N ALA A 148 15.44 10.44 -22.28
CA ALA A 148 14.87 10.82 -23.56
C ALA A 148 14.61 9.58 -24.43
N GLN A 149 13.59 8.80 -24.08
CA GLN A 149 12.80 8.17 -25.13
C GLN A 149 11.44 8.82 -25.12
N SER A 150 11.28 9.82 -25.99
CA SER A 150 9.98 10.19 -26.52
C SER A 150 9.44 8.99 -27.31
N VAL A 151 8.99 7.96 -26.62
CA VAL A 151 8.17 6.94 -27.24
C VAL A 151 6.91 7.70 -27.63
N ARG A 152 6.75 7.96 -28.93
CA ARG A 152 5.47 8.33 -29.52
C ARG A 152 4.52 7.19 -29.19
N TYR A 153 3.84 7.32 -28.06
CA TYR A 153 2.75 6.44 -27.68
C TYR A 153 1.70 6.55 -28.77
N GLU A 154 1.32 5.42 -29.35
CA GLU A 154 0.23 5.36 -30.33
C GLU A 154 -1.03 6.01 -29.74
N ASP A 155 -1.51 7.03 -30.43
CA ASP A 155 -2.57 7.99 -30.04
C ASP A 155 -3.96 7.34 -29.89
N GLU A 156 -4.06 6.01 -30.04
CA GLU A 156 -5.33 5.29 -30.10
C GLU A 156 -5.84 4.81 -28.73
N LYS A 157 -4.98 4.76 -27.70
CA LYS A 157 -5.42 4.45 -26.33
C LYS A 157 -5.30 5.69 -25.44
N LYS A 158 -6.44 6.36 -25.22
CA LYS A 158 -6.57 7.49 -24.28
C LYS A 158 -6.38 7.02 -22.83
N HIS A 159 -5.15 6.75 -22.44
CA HIS A 159 -4.80 6.47 -21.06
C HIS A 159 -4.84 7.79 -20.28
N PHE A 160 -5.69 7.85 -19.25
CA PHE A 160 -5.78 8.97 -18.33
C PHE A 160 -4.71 8.75 -17.25
N ALA A 161 -3.50 9.24 -17.49
CA ALA A 161 -2.37 9.02 -16.60
C ALA A 161 -1.48 10.26 -16.50
N ALA A 162 -0.90 10.49 -15.34
CA ALA A 162 0.11 11.50 -15.13
C ALA A 162 1.15 10.99 -14.14
N ARG A 163 2.40 11.41 -14.35
CA ARG A 163 3.50 11.28 -13.40
C ARG A 163 4.28 12.58 -13.44
N VAL A 164 4.58 13.13 -12.28
CA VAL A 164 5.55 14.22 -12.14
C VAL A 164 6.61 13.80 -11.15
N VAL A 165 7.84 14.19 -11.44
CA VAL A 165 9.01 13.90 -10.62
C VAL A 165 9.65 15.19 -10.16
N ASN A 166 10.65 15.07 -9.29
CA ASN A 166 11.45 16.17 -8.75
C ASN A 166 10.67 17.18 -7.92
N VAL A 167 11.18 17.50 -6.73
CA VAL A 167 10.59 18.53 -5.87
C VAL A 167 11.22 19.87 -6.24
N LYS A 168 10.39 20.86 -6.55
CA LYS A 168 10.82 22.28 -6.65
C LYS A 168 11.02 22.81 -5.25
N ARG A 169 12.16 22.49 -4.63
CA ARG A 169 12.43 22.74 -3.21
C ARG A 169 12.27 24.21 -2.84
N GLU A 170 12.84 25.14 -3.62
CA GLU A 170 12.74 26.58 -3.33
C GLU A 170 11.30 27.09 -3.30
N ASP A 171 10.48 26.67 -4.27
CA ASP A 171 9.08 27.10 -4.36
C ASP A 171 8.24 26.43 -3.27
N THR A 172 8.52 25.15 -3.00
CA THR A 172 7.88 24.37 -1.94
C THR A 172 8.13 24.99 -0.56
N LEU A 173 9.36 25.43 -0.29
CA LEU A 173 9.76 26.09 0.96
C LEU A 173 9.12 27.47 1.14
N LYS A 174 8.82 28.18 0.04
CA LYS A 174 8.12 29.47 0.08
C LYS A 174 6.64 29.31 0.39
N GLN A 175 5.99 28.30 -0.20
CA GLN A 175 4.55 28.10 -0.07
C GLN A 175 4.15 27.34 1.20
N LYS A 176 4.99 26.38 1.65
CA LYS A 176 4.77 25.51 2.83
C LYS A 176 3.37 24.89 2.94
N ASP A 177 2.73 24.61 1.80
CA ASP A 177 1.39 24.03 1.76
C ASP A 177 1.42 22.63 1.13
N ASN A 178 1.76 22.55 -0.16
CA ASN A 178 1.83 21.31 -0.92
C ASN A 178 3.24 21.13 -1.50
N VAL A 179 3.64 19.89 -1.73
CA VAL A 179 4.86 19.58 -2.47
C VAL A 179 4.66 20.03 -3.91
N LEU A 180 5.57 20.89 -4.39
CA LEU A 180 5.57 21.35 -5.78
C LEU A 180 6.53 20.49 -6.59
N TRP A 181 6.01 19.95 -7.69
CA TRP A 181 6.72 19.03 -8.57
C TRP A 181 7.17 19.69 -9.86
N ASP A 182 8.26 19.17 -10.45
CA ASP A 182 8.74 19.62 -11.73
C ASP A 182 8.09 18.88 -12.91
N TYR A 183 7.01 19.46 -13.41
CA TYR A 183 6.30 18.92 -14.57
C TYR A 183 7.07 19.05 -15.90
N ASN A 184 8.10 19.91 -15.96
CA ASN A 184 8.93 20.09 -17.14
C ASN A 184 10.09 19.09 -17.22
N ASP A 185 10.28 18.30 -16.16
CA ASP A 185 11.29 17.25 -16.14
C ASP A 185 11.02 16.21 -17.23
N ALA A 186 12.07 15.67 -17.86
CA ALA A 186 11.94 14.71 -18.95
C ALA A 186 11.21 13.41 -18.55
N HIS A 187 11.19 13.06 -17.26
CA HIS A 187 10.48 11.88 -16.73
C HIS A 187 9.05 12.20 -16.29
N SER A 188 8.67 13.48 -16.32
CA SER A 188 7.30 13.91 -16.08
C SER A 188 6.49 13.78 -17.36
N PHE A 189 5.28 13.23 -17.24
CA PHE A 189 4.32 13.19 -18.32
C PHE A 189 2.92 13.42 -17.78
N ILE A 190 2.10 14.08 -18.59
CA ILE A 190 0.69 14.31 -18.26
C ILE A 190 -0.09 14.00 -19.53
N ASN A 191 -0.87 12.92 -19.46
CA ASN A 191 -1.71 12.48 -20.56
C ASN A 191 -3.17 12.83 -20.27
N ASN A 192 -3.95 12.86 -21.34
CA ASN A 192 -5.40 13.00 -21.42
C ASN A 192 -6.15 13.07 -20.08
N GLY A 193 -6.82 14.19 -19.85
CA GLY A 193 -7.81 14.33 -18.78
C GLY A 193 -7.27 14.39 -17.35
N ILE A 194 -5.97 14.62 -17.20
CA ILE A 194 -5.35 15.09 -15.96
C ILE A 194 -4.65 16.42 -16.26
N THR A 195 -4.79 17.39 -15.37
CA THR A 195 -4.09 18.69 -15.47
C THR A 195 -3.30 18.93 -14.21
N TYR A 196 -2.03 19.32 -14.31
CA TYR A 196 -1.22 19.71 -13.17
C TYR A 196 -1.12 21.24 -13.05
N PHE A 197 -1.27 21.76 -11.83
CA PHE A 197 -1.14 23.17 -11.51
C PHE A 197 0.18 23.43 -10.76
N PRO A 198 1.23 23.92 -11.45
CA PRO A 198 2.57 24.02 -10.86
C PRO A 198 2.68 25.01 -9.70
N ASN A 199 1.81 26.03 -9.64
CA ASN A 199 1.81 27.03 -8.57
C ASN A 199 1.15 26.54 -7.28
N THR A 200 0.43 25.41 -7.32
CA THR A 200 -0.31 24.88 -6.17
C THR A 200 0.01 23.43 -5.85
N GLY A 201 0.72 22.72 -6.74
CA GLY A 201 1.08 21.30 -6.55
C GLY A 201 -0.12 20.37 -6.68
N ARG A 202 -1.17 20.78 -7.42
CA ARG A 202 -2.45 20.05 -7.51
C ARG A 202 -2.67 19.41 -8.87
N PHE A 203 -3.22 18.20 -8.87
CA PHE A 203 -3.71 17.50 -10.05
C PHE A 203 -5.22 17.60 -10.14
N ASN A 204 -5.77 18.11 -11.24
CA ASN A 204 -7.19 18.08 -11.51
C ASN A 204 -7.57 16.90 -12.41
N VAL A 205 -8.55 16.13 -11.97
CA VAL A 205 -9.07 15.00 -12.74
C VAL A 205 -10.25 15.44 -13.60
N SER A 206 -10.14 15.34 -14.92
CA SER A 206 -11.20 15.78 -15.83
C SER A 206 -12.29 14.73 -16.08
N LYS A 207 -12.02 13.46 -15.75
CA LYS A 207 -12.92 12.32 -15.99
C LYS A 207 -13.13 11.52 -14.71
N LYS A 208 -14.40 11.31 -14.32
CA LYS A 208 -14.73 10.47 -13.17
C LYS A 208 -14.35 9.00 -13.40
N GLY A 209 -13.87 8.32 -12.36
CA GLY A 209 -13.45 6.92 -12.46
C GLY A 209 -12.63 6.44 -11.27
N PHE A 210 -12.18 5.19 -11.31
CA PHE A 210 -11.22 4.65 -10.36
C PHE A 210 -9.80 5.00 -10.81
N TYR A 211 -9.02 5.57 -9.91
CA TYR A 211 -7.63 5.94 -10.15
C TYR A 211 -6.73 5.26 -9.13
N TYR A 212 -5.66 4.62 -9.60
CA TYR A 212 -4.55 4.26 -8.72
C TYR A 212 -3.67 5.49 -8.56
N ILE A 213 -3.59 6.01 -7.33
CA ILE A 213 -2.78 7.16 -6.97
C ILE A 213 -1.60 6.64 -6.16
N TYR A 214 -0.39 7.09 -6.49
CA TYR A 214 0.83 6.69 -5.79
C TYR A 214 1.79 7.86 -5.66
N SER A 215 2.55 7.88 -4.57
CA SER A 215 3.55 8.91 -4.30
C SER A 215 4.73 8.30 -3.56
N GLN A 216 5.92 8.78 -3.88
CA GLN A 216 7.13 8.53 -3.12
C GLN A 216 7.77 9.85 -2.74
N VAL A 217 8.20 9.96 -1.49
CA VAL A 217 9.03 11.06 -1.01
C VAL A 217 10.19 10.52 -0.19
N THR A 218 11.34 11.17 -0.29
CA THR A 218 12.54 10.79 0.43
C THR A 218 13.09 11.97 1.22
N PHE A 219 13.12 11.78 2.53
CA PHE A 219 13.64 12.72 3.49
C PHE A 219 15.12 12.42 3.75
N GLN A 220 15.96 13.45 3.74
CA GLN A 220 17.37 13.40 4.12
C GLN A 220 17.55 14.03 5.50
N MET A 221 18.16 13.25 6.38
CA MET A 221 18.54 13.67 7.72
C MET A 221 20.02 13.92 7.77
N ASN A 222 20.40 15.10 8.24
CA ASN A 222 21.78 15.46 8.51
C ASN A 222 21.97 15.50 10.03
N LYS A 223 22.96 14.76 10.53
CA LYS A 223 23.33 14.79 11.94
C LYS A 223 24.17 16.04 12.19
N THR A 224 23.57 17.12 12.69
CA THR A 224 24.34 18.26 13.20
C THR A 224 24.87 17.88 14.60
N MET A 225 26.19 17.99 14.80
CA MET A 225 26.86 17.62 16.05
C MET A 225 26.72 18.69 17.16
N ASP A 226 25.77 19.61 17.04
CA ASP A 226 25.58 20.67 18.04
C ASP A 226 24.59 20.20 19.12
N GLN A 227 25.13 20.00 20.33
CA GLN A 227 24.45 19.51 21.53
C GLN A 227 23.23 20.34 21.97
N GLU A 228 23.00 21.52 21.40
CA GLU A 228 21.87 22.39 21.76
C GLU A 228 20.55 22.02 21.03
N ASP A 229 20.59 21.25 19.94
CA ASP A 229 19.41 20.81 19.17
C ASP A 229 18.80 19.49 19.68
N ALA A 230 18.86 19.27 21.00
CA ALA A 230 18.28 18.10 21.68
C ALA A 230 16.75 17.94 21.50
N ARG A 231 16.08 18.93 20.89
CA ARG A 231 14.66 18.85 20.47
C ARG A 231 14.42 17.92 19.28
N SER A 232 15.46 17.55 18.52
CA SER A 232 15.40 16.74 17.28
C SER A 232 15.63 15.23 17.49
N MET A 233 15.61 14.73 18.73
CA MET A 233 15.96 13.33 19.04
C MET A 233 14.92 12.30 18.53
N TYR A 234 13.67 12.75 18.35
CA TYR A 234 12.58 11.97 17.79
C TYR A 234 11.83 12.84 16.79
N MET A 235 11.92 12.48 15.52
CA MET A 235 11.18 13.16 14.47
C MET A 235 10.18 12.20 13.83
N SER A 236 8.95 12.69 13.67
CA SER A 236 7.91 12.01 12.92
C SER A 236 7.87 12.58 11.52
N LEU A 237 8.27 11.77 10.54
CA LEU A 237 8.17 12.10 9.14
C LEU A 237 6.86 11.58 8.62
N SER A 238 5.99 12.49 8.21
CA SER A 238 4.72 12.10 7.63
C SER A 238 4.60 12.56 6.18
N HIS A 239 4.02 11.66 5.39
CA HIS A 239 3.75 11.80 3.97
C HIS A 239 2.27 11.53 3.74
N PHE A 240 1.58 12.48 3.12
CA PHE A 240 0.14 12.45 2.95
C PHE A 240 -0.26 12.68 1.49
N ILE A 241 -1.29 11.97 1.05
CA ILE A 241 -2.03 12.31 -0.17
C ILE A 241 -3.40 12.83 0.25
N TYR A 242 -3.76 14.02 -0.22
CA TYR A 242 -5.05 14.64 0.00
C TYR A 242 -5.82 14.73 -1.32
N HIS A 243 -7.14 14.84 -1.20
CA HIS A 243 -8.00 15.27 -2.30
C HIS A 243 -8.95 16.40 -1.88
N GLN A 244 -9.38 17.19 -2.86
CA GLN A 244 -10.34 18.26 -2.71
C GLN A 244 -11.40 18.11 -3.79
N ARG A 245 -12.63 17.77 -3.39
CA ARG A 245 -13.74 17.60 -4.34
C ARG A 245 -14.16 18.95 -4.91
N ALA A 246 -14.58 18.95 -6.18
CA ALA A 246 -14.99 20.17 -6.89
C ALA A 246 -16.17 20.88 -6.22
N ASN A 247 -17.11 20.13 -5.64
CA ASN A 247 -18.29 20.63 -4.93
C ASN A 247 -18.01 21.06 -3.47
N MET A 248 -16.82 20.79 -2.94
CA MET A 248 -16.47 21.06 -1.54
C MET A 248 -15.27 21.99 -1.41
N LYS A 249 -14.97 22.86 -2.39
CA LYS A 249 -13.78 23.74 -2.38
C LYS A 249 -13.62 24.64 -1.14
N ASN A 250 -14.70 24.93 -0.43
CA ASN A 250 -14.68 25.75 0.78
C ASN A 250 -14.37 24.94 2.06
N HIS A 251 -14.29 23.62 1.96
CA HIS A 251 -13.92 22.73 3.05
C HIS A 251 -12.44 22.36 2.97
N PRO A 252 -11.79 22.04 4.10
CA PRO A 252 -10.42 21.54 4.11
C PRO A 252 -10.29 20.29 3.21
N PRO A 253 -9.14 20.10 2.53
CA PRO A 253 -8.87 18.88 1.78
C PRO A 253 -9.00 17.63 2.67
N GLU A 254 -9.61 16.57 2.14
CA GLU A 254 -9.74 15.30 2.86
C GLU A 254 -8.49 14.44 2.61
N LYS A 255 -8.03 13.73 3.65
CA LYS A 255 -6.86 12.86 3.56
C LYS A 255 -7.25 11.53 2.93
N LEU A 256 -6.56 11.13 1.87
CA LEU A 256 -6.72 9.82 1.21
C LEU A 256 -5.76 8.78 1.77
N LEU A 257 -4.48 9.13 1.87
CA LEU A 257 -3.41 8.24 2.33
C LEU A 257 -2.49 8.96 3.29
N GLU A 258 -1.92 8.18 4.21
CA GLU A 258 -0.91 8.62 5.17
C GLU A 258 0.13 7.52 5.35
N SER A 259 1.40 7.92 5.39
CA SER A 259 2.48 7.14 5.95
C SER A 259 3.24 8.01 6.93
N SER A 260 3.37 7.54 8.15
CA SER A 260 4.07 8.23 9.23
C SER A 260 5.16 7.30 9.77
N GLN A 261 6.39 7.81 9.84
CA GLN A 261 7.55 7.06 10.32
C GLN A 261 8.22 7.85 11.44
N SER A 262 8.41 7.22 12.60
CA SER A 262 9.29 7.75 13.64
C SER A 262 10.73 7.33 13.34
N LYS A 263 11.65 8.29 13.37
CA LYS A 263 13.09 8.02 13.23
C LYS A 263 13.81 8.39 14.52
N CYS A 264 14.67 7.48 14.96
CA CYS A 264 15.59 7.67 16.08
C CYS A 264 16.99 7.81 15.51
N GLU A 265 17.59 8.99 15.64
CA GLU A 265 18.93 9.31 15.08
C GLU A 265 20.09 8.83 15.98
N LEU A 266 19.78 8.28 17.16
CA LEU A 266 20.78 7.88 18.15
C LEU A 266 21.58 6.62 17.79
N GLN A 267 21.11 5.81 16.83
CA GLN A 267 21.65 4.48 16.56
C GLN A 267 22.52 4.37 15.31
N SER A 268 22.70 5.45 14.52
CA SER A 268 23.55 5.41 13.33
C SER A 268 24.79 6.30 13.47
N ASP A 269 25.96 5.71 13.24
CA ASP A 269 27.24 6.42 13.05
C ASP A 269 27.29 7.20 11.73
N LEU A 270 26.26 7.04 10.90
CA LEU A 270 26.11 7.74 9.63
C LEU A 270 25.86 9.23 9.85
N LYS A 271 26.67 10.08 9.20
CA LYS A 271 26.51 11.54 9.19
C LYS A 271 25.21 11.98 8.51
N THR A 272 24.71 11.17 7.58
CA THR A 272 23.48 11.41 6.83
C THR A 272 22.68 10.13 6.70
N SER A 273 21.36 10.21 6.87
CA SER A 273 20.45 9.06 6.72
C SER A 273 19.25 9.45 5.87
N ASN A 274 18.87 8.58 4.93
CA ASN A 274 17.71 8.80 4.08
C ASN A 274 16.53 7.94 4.54
N SER A 275 15.34 8.51 4.56
CA SER A 275 14.08 7.81 4.84
C SER A 275 13.13 7.98 3.67
N THR A 276 12.76 6.87 3.03
CA THR A 276 11.82 6.87 1.91
C THR A 276 10.44 6.43 2.39
N SER A 277 9.40 7.15 1.97
CA SER A 277 8.00 6.78 2.16
C SER A 277 7.33 6.62 0.80
N TYR A 278 6.81 5.43 0.54
CA TYR A 278 5.98 5.13 -0.63
C TYR A 278 4.57 4.77 -0.17
N ILE A 279 3.55 5.39 -0.77
CA ILE A 279 2.14 5.07 -0.53
C ILE A 279 1.39 5.06 -1.85
N GLY A 280 0.45 4.14 -2.00
CA GLY A 280 -0.46 4.14 -3.14
C GLY A 280 -1.67 3.25 -2.94
N ALA A 281 -2.80 3.67 -3.48
CA ALA A 281 -4.07 2.94 -3.41
C ALA A 281 -5.03 3.40 -4.51
N VAL A 282 -6.12 2.65 -4.67
CA VAL A 282 -7.18 2.96 -5.65
C VAL A 282 -8.28 3.77 -4.99
N PHE A 283 -8.66 4.89 -5.62
CA PHE A 283 -9.77 5.73 -5.18
C PHE A 283 -10.70 6.05 -6.33
N TYR A 284 -12.00 6.14 -6.03
CA TYR A 284 -12.96 6.71 -6.96
C TYR A 284 -12.88 8.25 -6.90
N LEU A 285 -12.54 8.88 -8.01
CA LEU A 285 -12.46 10.34 -8.13
C LEU A 285 -13.58 10.87 -9.01
N GLU A 286 -14.20 11.96 -8.58
CA GLU A 286 -15.16 12.71 -9.37
C GLU A 286 -14.46 13.66 -10.35
N LYS A 287 -15.20 14.10 -11.37
CA LYS A 287 -14.72 15.13 -12.28
C LYS A 287 -14.49 16.43 -11.50
N GLY A 288 -13.32 17.02 -11.70
CA GLY A 288 -12.88 18.26 -11.07
C GLY A 288 -12.25 18.07 -9.70
N THR A 289 -12.15 16.83 -9.18
CA THR A 289 -11.41 16.56 -7.94
C THR A 289 -9.94 16.91 -8.13
N GLU A 290 -9.39 17.63 -7.15
CA GLU A 290 -7.98 17.98 -7.08
C GLU A 290 -7.25 17.00 -6.14
N VAL A 291 -6.05 16.53 -6.51
CA VAL A 291 -5.19 15.64 -5.70
C VAL A 291 -3.87 16.35 -5.43
N MET A 292 -3.35 16.25 -4.20
CA MET A 292 -2.11 16.92 -3.79
C MET A 292 -1.34 16.13 -2.73
N VAL A 293 -0.05 16.42 -2.60
CA VAL A 293 0.85 15.78 -1.63
C VAL A 293 1.30 16.80 -0.59
N ARG A 294 1.31 16.37 0.67
CA ARG A 294 1.84 17.15 1.79
C ARG A 294 2.81 16.32 2.60
N VAL A 295 3.78 16.99 3.23
CA VAL A 295 4.73 16.38 4.17
C VAL A 295 4.88 17.24 5.41
N THR A 296 5.41 16.68 6.50
CA THR A 296 5.70 17.44 7.72
C THR A 296 6.91 18.36 7.58
N ASP A 297 7.96 17.90 6.89
CA ASP A 297 9.28 18.55 6.87
C ASP A 297 9.77 18.73 5.42
N PHE A 298 9.41 19.86 4.82
CA PHE A 298 9.73 20.19 3.42
C PHE A 298 11.22 20.44 3.18
N ASP A 299 11.91 21.00 4.17
CA ASP A 299 13.35 21.31 4.16
C ASP A 299 14.22 20.06 4.07
N ARG A 300 13.67 18.92 4.47
CA ARG A 300 14.36 17.63 4.47
C ARG A 300 14.13 16.83 3.19
N LEU A 301 13.27 17.27 2.27
CA LEU A 301 13.06 16.56 1.01
C LEU A 301 14.31 16.60 0.13
N THR A 302 14.71 15.45 -0.41
CA THR A 302 15.82 15.32 -1.36
C THR A 302 15.45 15.86 -2.76
N ASP A 303 16.45 16.27 -3.55
CA ASP A 303 16.25 16.81 -4.91
C ASP A 303 16.37 15.74 -6.03
N SER A 304 16.07 14.47 -5.75
CA SER A 304 16.23 13.39 -6.73
C SER A 304 14.92 12.98 -7.39
N CYS A 305 14.93 12.86 -8.73
CA CYS A 305 13.78 12.49 -9.56
C CYS A 305 13.37 11.03 -9.39
N TYR A 306 14.32 10.19 -8.97
CA TYR A 306 14.07 8.77 -8.71
C TYR A 306 13.48 8.53 -7.32
N SER A 307 13.73 9.44 -6.38
CA SER A 307 13.35 9.28 -4.99
C SER A 307 12.09 10.05 -4.62
N ASN A 308 11.70 11.05 -5.43
CA ASN A 308 10.51 11.87 -5.21
C ASN A 308 9.66 11.97 -6.48
N TYR A 309 8.43 11.48 -6.39
CA TYR A 309 7.46 11.56 -7.48
C TYR A 309 6.03 11.34 -6.98
N ILE A 310 5.07 11.82 -7.75
CA ILE A 310 3.66 11.43 -7.64
C ILE A 310 3.15 11.04 -9.02
N GLY A 311 2.31 10.01 -9.06
CA GLY A 311 1.55 9.68 -10.24
C GLY A 311 0.14 9.22 -9.92
N LEU A 312 -0.69 9.27 -10.96
CA LEU A 312 -2.04 8.75 -10.95
C LEU A 312 -2.38 8.21 -12.33
N HIS A 313 -3.12 7.10 -12.39
CA HIS A 313 -3.69 6.61 -13.65
C HIS A 313 -5.07 5.99 -13.42
N MET A 314 -5.95 6.16 -14.41
CA MET A 314 -7.28 5.57 -14.41
C MET A 314 -7.19 4.07 -14.71
N ILE A 315 -7.92 3.27 -13.94
CA ILE A 315 -8.14 1.83 -14.14
C ILE A 315 -9.41 1.63 -14.96
#